data_AF-A0A821Z092-F1
#
_entry.id   AF-A0A821Z092-F1
#
_cell.length_a   1.000
_cell.length_b   1.000
_cell.length_c   1.000
_cell.angle_alpha   90.00
_cell.angle_beta   90.00
_cell.angle_gamma   90.00
#
_symmetry.space_group_name_H-M   'P 1'
#
loop_
_entity.id
_entity.type
_entity.pdbx_description
1 polymer ?
#
loop_
_entity_poly.entity_id
_entity_poly.type
_entity_poly.pdbx_seq_one_letter_code
_entity_poly.pdbx_strand_id
1 'polypeptide(L)'
;MNPSQGLLEKENENGETPLLIAAKCNQWKLIEPILKNRCDLATQKDKDGNNLLHLLANSNEDESAEIIKNVLRILPNDTKECLLIGKNKLSQTPIEIAQSHDNNQCVDFLKLSIDAGKENT
;
A
#
# COMPACT_ATOMS: atom_id res chain seq x y z
N MET A 1 7.75 24.93 -11.54
CA MET A 1 7.34 23.97 -10.49
C MET A 1 6.02 24.44 -9.92
N ASN A 2 5.01 23.57 -9.89
CA ASN A 2 3.71 23.89 -9.29
C ASN A 2 3.84 23.71 -7.76
N PRO A 3 3.70 24.75 -6.91
CA PRO A 3 3.94 24.65 -5.47
C PRO A 3 3.08 23.59 -4.77
N SER A 4 1.93 23.26 -5.36
CA SER A 4 0.99 22.24 -4.88
C SER A 4 1.47 20.80 -5.09
N GLN A 5 2.38 20.54 -6.03
CA GLN A 5 2.82 19.16 -6.35
C GLN A 5 3.79 18.57 -5.30
N GLY A 6 4.62 19.41 -4.67
CA GLY A 6 5.62 18.94 -3.70
C GLY A 6 5.05 18.60 -2.31
N LEU A 7 3.84 19.05 -1.98
CA LEU A 7 3.26 18.80 -0.65
C LEU A 7 2.92 17.31 -0.46
N LEU A 8 2.46 16.64 -1.51
CA LEU A 8 2.14 15.20 -1.47
C LEU A 8 3.40 14.31 -1.44
N GLU A 9 4.56 14.86 -1.73
CA GLU A 9 5.86 14.18 -1.67
C GLU A 9 6.60 14.49 -0.36
N LYS A 10 6.07 15.41 0.46
CA LYS A 10 6.72 15.80 1.69
C LYS A 10 6.55 14.72 2.75
N GLU A 11 7.67 14.26 3.27
CA GLU A 11 7.72 13.25 4.30
C GLU A 11 7.69 13.88 5.71
N ASN A 12 7.08 13.17 6.66
CA ASN A 12 7.22 13.46 8.09
C ASN A 12 8.54 12.86 8.65
N GLU A 13 8.71 12.91 9.98
CA GLU A 13 9.89 12.34 10.65
C GLU A 13 10.03 10.82 10.51
N ASN A 14 8.99 10.11 10.07
CA ASN A 14 9.02 8.67 9.80
C ASN A 14 9.24 8.35 8.31
N GLY A 15 9.44 9.36 7.45
CA GLY A 15 9.50 9.14 6.00
C GLY A 15 8.12 8.93 5.36
N GLU A 16 7.03 9.16 6.10
CA GLU A 16 5.69 8.92 5.60
C GLU A 16 5.22 10.14 4.81
N THR A 17 4.86 9.94 3.54
CA THR A 17 4.14 10.94 2.75
C THR A 17 2.65 10.95 3.10
N PRO A 18 1.86 11.97 2.72
CA PRO A 18 0.43 12.01 3.01
C PRO A 18 -0.33 10.76 2.57
N LEU A 19 0.10 10.11 1.47
CA LEU A 19 -0.47 8.85 1.02
C LEU A 19 -0.19 7.71 2.02
N LEU A 20 1.05 7.58 2.49
CA LEU A 20 1.45 6.55 3.46
C LEU A 20 0.77 6.77 4.82
N ILE A 21 0.62 8.02 5.25
CA ILE A 21 -0.13 8.35 6.47
C ILE A 21 -1.61 7.94 6.32
N ALA A 22 -2.24 8.27 5.19
CA ALA A 22 -3.63 7.89 4.92
C ALA A 22 -3.81 6.35 4.92
N ALA A 23 -2.84 5.61 4.39
CA ALA A 23 -2.82 4.16 4.37
C ALA A 23 -2.69 3.55 5.77
N LYS A 24 -1.74 4.05 6.58
CA LYS A 24 -1.56 3.63 7.97
C LYS A 24 -2.81 3.87 8.82
N CYS A 25 -3.60 4.89 8.48
CA CYS A 25 -4.87 5.20 9.13
C CYS A 25 -6.10 4.61 8.43
N ASN A 26 -5.94 3.75 7.41
CA ASN A 26 -7.02 3.16 6.60
C ASN A 26 -8.05 4.16 6.05
N GLN A 27 -7.62 5.37 5.71
CA GLN A 27 -8.52 6.44 5.25
C GLN A 27 -8.75 6.39 3.75
N TRP A 28 -9.60 5.48 3.26
CA TRP A 28 -9.91 5.34 1.82
C TRP A 28 -10.25 6.67 1.13
N LYS A 29 -11.04 7.51 1.81
CA LYS A 29 -11.47 8.83 1.30
C LYS A 29 -10.31 9.78 1.01
N LEU A 30 -9.13 9.54 1.59
CA LEU A 30 -7.90 10.28 1.32
C LEU A 30 -7.03 9.54 0.29
N ILE A 31 -6.96 8.21 0.36
CA ILE A 31 -6.16 7.36 -0.54
C ILE A 31 -6.64 7.49 -1.98
N GLU A 32 -7.95 7.34 -2.22
CA GLU A 32 -8.54 7.30 -3.55
C GLU A 32 -8.24 8.55 -4.40
N PRO A 33 -8.50 9.79 -3.93
CA PRO A 33 -8.21 10.97 -4.73
C PRO A 33 -6.71 11.17 -4.95
N ILE A 34 -5.85 10.75 -4.01
CA ILE A 34 -4.40 10.85 -4.21
C ILE A 34 -3.96 9.90 -5.32
N LEU A 35 -4.35 8.62 -5.26
CA LEU A 35 -3.96 7.64 -6.28
C LEU A 35 -4.52 7.94 -7.67
N LYS A 36 -5.76 8.45 -7.75
CA LYS A 36 -6.37 8.85 -9.03
C LYS A 36 -5.64 10.01 -9.70
N ASN A 37 -5.06 10.93 -8.93
CA ASN A 37 -4.37 12.11 -9.47
C ASN A 37 -2.85 11.94 -9.57
N ARG A 38 -2.26 11.14 -8.69
CA ARG A 38 -0.81 10.99 -8.47
C ARG A 38 -0.45 9.54 -8.16
N CYS A 39 -0.79 8.64 -9.08
CA CYS A 39 -0.52 7.21 -8.95
C CYS A 39 0.98 6.89 -8.80
N ASP A 40 1.85 7.79 -9.27
CA ASP A 40 3.31 7.70 -9.13
C ASP A 40 3.77 7.60 -7.66
N LEU A 41 3.02 8.20 -6.73
CA LEU A 41 3.33 8.20 -5.29
C LEU A 41 3.15 6.83 -4.63
N ALA A 42 2.43 5.89 -5.26
CA ALA A 42 2.14 4.57 -4.69
C ALA A 42 3.40 3.74 -4.39
N THR A 43 4.51 4.03 -5.07
CA THR A 43 5.79 3.31 -4.94
C THR A 43 6.68 3.83 -3.81
N GLN A 44 6.32 4.94 -3.18
CA GLN A 44 7.05 5.50 -2.05
C GLN A 44 7.02 4.56 -0.84
N LYS A 45 8.04 4.68 0.00
CA LYS A 45 8.23 3.87 1.19
C LYS A 45 8.57 4.77 2.37
N ASP A 46 8.15 4.35 3.56
CA ASP A 46 8.55 5.01 4.80
C ASP A 46 10.03 4.69 5.14
N LYS A 47 10.51 5.21 6.28
CA LYS A 47 11.87 4.94 6.78
C LYS A 47 12.11 3.48 7.11
N ASP A 48 11.09 2.68 7.36
CA ASP A 48 11.22 1.24 7.63
C ASP A 48 11.14 0.42 6.34
N GLY A 49 11.01 1.08 5.19
CA GLY A 49 10.88 0.44 3.89
C GLY A 49 9.48 -0.14 3.65
N ASN A 50 8.51 0.16 4.51
CA ASN A 50 7.13 -0.23 4.31
C ASN A 50 6.56 0.56 3.14
N ASN A 51 5.99 -0.15 2.18
CA ASN A 51 5.23 0.45 1.10
C ASN A 51 3.75 0.63 1.50
N LEU A 52 2.97 1.19 0.58
CA LEU A 52 1.53 1.40 0.74
C LEU A 52 0.78 0.15 1.26
N LEU A 53 1.08 -1.04 0.74
CA LEU A 53 0.37 -2.27 1.10
C LEU A 53 0.81 -2.82 2.46
N HIS A 54 2.07 -2.64 2.88
CA HIS A 54 2.49 -3.02 4.24
C HIS A 54 1.68 -2.26 5.28
N LEU A 55 1.51 -0.95 5.09
CA LEU A 55 0.80 -0.10 6.03
C LEU A 55 -0.69 -0.44 6.13
N LEU A 56 -1.33 -0.73 4.98
CA LEU A 56 -2.72 -1.21 4.96
C LEU A 56 -2.87 -2.58 5.62
N ALA A 57 -1.91 -3.48 5.39
CA ALA A 57 -1.89 -4.83 5.95
C ALA A 57 -1.58 -4.87 7.47
N ASN A 58 -0.97 -3.81 8.01
CA ASN A 58 -0.63 -3.69 9.42
C ASN A 58 -1.83 -3.32 10.31
N SER A 59 -2.98 -3.03 9.71
CA SER A 59 -4.20 -2.74 10.47
C SER A 59 -5.00 -4.01 10.77
N ASN A 60 -5.61 -4.05 11.94
CA ASN A 60 -6.55 -5.10 12.35
C ASN A 60 -8.01 -4.75 12.04
N GLU A 61 -8.26 -3.63 11.36
CA GLU A 61 -9.60 -3.22 10.99
C GLU A 61 -10.12 -4.05 9.81
N ASP A 62 -11.37 -4.50 9.89
CA ASP A 62 -12.03 -5.31 8.86
C ASP A 62 -12.05 -4.62 7.47
N GLU A 63 -12.00 -3.28 7.44
CA GLU A 63 -12.05 -2.49 6.21
C GLU A 63 -10.74 -2.51 5.41
N SER A 64 -9.62 -2.85 6.04
CA SER A 64 -8.28 -2.89 5.43
C SER A 64 -8.23 -3.74 4.14
N ALA A 65 -8.90 -4.90 4.15
CA ALA A 65 -8.97 -5.82 3.02
C ALA A 65 -9.67 -5.20 1.80
N GLU A 66 -10.79 -4.51 2.02
CA GLU A 66 -11.53 -3.85 0.95
C GLU A 66 -10.76 -2.63 0.41
N ILE A 67 -10.04 -1.91 1.27
CA ILE A 67 -9.15 -0.83 0.84
C ILE A 67 -8.02 -1.36 -0.04
N ILE A 68 -7.33 -2.43 0.36
CA ILE A 68 -6.26 -3.07 -0.43
C ILE A 68 -6.80 -3.45 -1.81
N LYS A 69 -7.95 -4.11 -1.87
CA LYS A 69 -8.60 -4.49 -3.13
C LYS A 69 -8.91 -3.30 -4.02
N ASN A 70 -9.40 -2.20 -3.46
CA ASN A 70 -9.71 -1.00 -4.23
C ASN A 70 -8.44 -0.25 -4.68
N VAL A 71 -7.38 -0.22 -3.87
CA VAL A 71 -6.06 0.27 -4.27
C VAL A 71 -5.53 -0.55 -5.46
N LEU A 72 -5.53 -1.87 -5.36
CA LEU A 72 -5.06 -2.77 -6.43
C LEU A 72 -5.88 -2.66 -7.73
N ARG A 73 -7.13 -2.20 -7.68
CA ARG A 73 -7.92 -1.91 -8.89
C ARG A 73 -7.48 -0.64 -9.62
N ILE A 74 -6.98 0.35 -8.88
CA ILE A 74 -6.55 1.65 -9.44
C ILE A 74 -5.14 1.57 -10.01
N LEU A 75 -4.25 0.82 -9.36
CA LEU A 75 -2.82 0.81 -9.73
C LEU A 75 -2.57 0.10 -11.08
N PRO A 76 -1.51 0.47 -11.82
CA PRO A 76 -1.00 -0.31 -12.94
C PRO A 76 -0.45 -1.67 -12.50
N ASN A 77 -0.44 -2.67 -13.38
CA ASN A 77 0.00 -4.03 -13.04
C ASN A 77 1.45 -4.09 -12.54
N ASP A 78 2.38 -3.41 -13.22
CA ASP A 78 3.79 -3.36 -12.84
C ASP A 78 3.98 -2.80 -11.41
N THR A 79 3.20 -1.79 -11.06
CA THR A 79 3.20 -1.19 -9.72
C THR A 79 2.64 -2.16 -8.68
N LYS A 80 1.56 -2.89 -8.99
CA LYS A 80 0.97 -3.87 -8.06
C LYS A 80 1.97 -4.96 -7.70
N GLU A 81 2.62 -5.55 -8.70
CA GLU A 81 3.56 -6.65 -8.48
C GLU A 81 4.69 -6.22 -7.56
N CYS A 82 5.31 -5.07 -7.85
CA CYS A 82 6.38 -4.50 -7.02
C CYS A 82 5.93 -4.26 -5.56
N LEU A 83 4.69 -3.82 -5.36
CA LEU A 83 4.16 -3.57 -4.02
C LEU A 83 3.83 -4.88 -3.27
N LEU A 84 3.29 -5.89 -3.96
CA LEU A 84 2.89 -7.16 -3.38
C LEU A 84 4.10 -7.99 -2.89
N ILE A 85 5.19 -8.01 -3.66
CA ILE A 85 6.39 -8.80 -3.33
C ILE A 85 7.48 -7.96 -2.65
N GLY A 86 7.32 -6.64 -2.63
CA GLY A 86 8.29 -5.73 -2.06
C GLY A 86 8.52 -6.02 -0.59
N LYS A 87 9.79 -6.08 -0.18
CA LYS A 87 10.18 -6.29 1.21
C LYS A 87 10.52 -4.97 1.91
N ASN A 88 10.10 -4.84 3.16
CA ASN A 88 10.55 -3.79 4.06
C ASN A 88 11.96 -4.09 4.62
N LYS A 89 12.48 -3.24 5.51
CA LYS A 89 13.80 -3.43 6.13
C LYS A 89 13.91 -4.68 7.01
N LEU A 90 12.79 -5.18 7.52
CA LEU A 90 12.72 -6.46 8.24
C LEU A 90 12.62 -7.67 7.32
N SER A 91 12.78 -7.47 6.00
CA SER A 91 12.63 -8.50 4.96
C SER A 91 11.23 -9.11 4.88
N GLN A 92 10.24 -8.42 5.44
CA GLN A 92 8.83 -8.82 5.42
C GLN A 92 8.13 -8.20 4.22
N THR A 93 7.19 -8.94 3.65
CA THR A 93 6.24 -8.54 2.60
C THR A 93 4.91 -8.09 3.24
N PRO A 94 4.02 -7.41 2.49
CA PRO A 94 2.71 -7.03 3.02
C PRO A 94 1.88 -8.21 3.54
N ILE A 95 1.95 -9.36 2.87
CA ILE A 95 1.22 -10.56 3.30
C ILE A 95 1.77 -11.10 4.63
N GLU A 96 3.09 -11.07 4.84
CA GLU A 96 3.71 -11.50 6.10
C GLU A 96 3.35 -10.56 7.26
N ILE A 97 3.15 -9.27 6.99
CA ILE A 97 2.61 -8.30 7.98
C ILE A 97 1.15 -8.63 8.32
N ALA A 98 0.30 -8.91 7.33
CA ALA A 98 -1.09 -9.29 7.59
C ALA A 98 -1.18 -10.60 8.41
N GLN A 99 -0.29 -11.56 8.13
CA GLN A 99 -0.19 -12.82 8.87
C GLN A 99 0.21 -12.61 10.33
N SER A 100 1.14 -11.70 10.62
CA SER A 100 1.57 -11.44 12.00
C SER A 100 0.50 -10.78 12.87
N HIS A 101 -0.54 -10.20 12.25
CA HIS A 101 -1.65 -9.52 12.92
C HIS A 101 -2.95 -10.35 12.89
N ASP A 102 -2.90 -11.61 12.48
CA ASP A 102 -4.06 -12.52 12.33
C ASP A 102 -5.20 -11.94 11.44
N ASN A 103 -4.86 -11.05 10.51
CA ASN A 103 -5.83 -10.45 9.58
C ASN A 103 -6.08 -11.38 8.39
N ASN A 104 -6.84 -12.44 8.62
CA ASN A 104 -7.11 -13.50 7.64
C ASN A 104 -7.69 -12.98 6.31
N GLN A 105 -8.57 -11.97 6.36
CA GLN A 105 -9.16 -11.40 5.16
C GLN A 105 -8.11 -10.70 4.28
N CYS A 106 -7.21 -9.91 4.88
CA CYS A 106 -6.11 -9.30 4.13
C CYS A 106 -5.18 -10.36 3.54
N VAL A 107 -4.86 -11.41 4.32
CA VAL A 107 -4.01 -12.51 3.85
C VAL A 107 -4.63 -13.17 2.62
N ASP A 108 -5.91 -13.51 2.66
CA ASP A 108 -6.62 -14.15 1.55
C ASP A 108 -6.60 -13.29 0.28
N PHE A 109 -6.89 -11.98 0.41
CA PHE A 109 -6.87 -11.07 -0.74
C PHE A 109 -5.47 -10.84 -1.30
N LEU A 110 -4.46 -10.67 -0.45
CA LEU A 110 -3.07 -10.49 -0.88
C LEU A 110 -2.56 -11.77 -1.56
N LYS A 111 -2.89 -12.94 -1.02
CA LYS A 111 -2.53 -14.24 -1.62
C LYS A 111 -3.17 -14.41 -3.00
N LEU A 112 -4.48 -14.16 -3.11
CA LEU A 112 -5.20 -14.21 -4.37
C LEU A 112 -4.60 -13.25 -5.41
N SER A 113 -4.22 -12.04 -4.96
CA SER A 113 -3.61 -11.03 -5.85
C SER A 113 -2.22 -11.43 -6.34
N ILE A 114 -1.43 -12.11 -5.51
CA ILE A 114 -0.12 -12.66 -5.90
C ILE A 114 -0.28 -13.79 -6.90
N ASP A 115 -1.22 -14.71 -6.67
CA ASP A 115 -1.42 -15.86 -7.54
C ASP A 115 -2.02 -15.46 -8.91
N ALA A 116 -2.95 -14.49 -8.93
CA ALA A 116 -3.47 -13.91 -10.17
C ALA A 116 -2.39 -13.19 -11.01
N GLY A 117 -1.31 -12.72 -10.40
CA GLY A 117 -0.15 -12.16 -11.09
C GLY A 117 0.68 -13.21 -11.85
N LYS A 118 0.70 -14.46 -11.35
CA LYS A 118 1.46 -15.57 -11.96
C LYS A 118 0.72 -16.26 -13.10
N GLU A 119 -0.61 -16.20 -13.13
CA GLU A 119 -1.42 -16.84 -14.17
C GLU A 119 -1.48 -16.07 -15.49
N ASN A 120 -0.99 -14.82 -15.52
CA ASN A 120 -0.98 -13.95 -16.70
C ASN A 120 0.40 -13.83 -17.39
N THR A 121 1.35 -14.70 -17.04
CA THR A 121 2.69 -14.83 -17.68
C THR A 121 2.86 -16.21 -18.27
#